data_AF-A0A0M6YIY4-F1
#
_entry.id   AF-A0A0M6YIY4-F1
#
_cell.length_a   1.000
_cell.length_b   1.000
_cell.length_c   1.000
_cell.angle_alpha   90.00
_cell.angle_beta   90.00
_cell.angle_gamma   90.00
#
_symmetry.space_group_name_H-M   'P 1'
#
loop_
_entity.id
_entity.type
_entity.pdbx_description
1 polymer ?
#
loop_
_entity_poly.entity_id
_entity_poly.type
_entity_poly.pdbx_seq_one_letter_code
_entity_poly.pdbx_strand_id
1 'polypeptide(L)'
;MKTVVLRPVAALALSWPVAVHAKDHETSTTFLGPLTLPLQRLLPGVEILPWLAGCLAIIAVVLLLIHRARLARRKVRVGIAGLSNGPRFRVVDAMAHAVWKGRGINEQRLSRALEIARDTTDMDFSKDHLREIALRTDRIIFPSNFRWMRDGLTQPERMVIFNSTLSVLLTDGPLTRSDRSFLRTVARGLGLKDKDLRHLAHLIAT
;
A
#
# COMPACT_ATOMS: atom_id res chain seq x y z
N MET A 1 -23.85 29.54 44.25
CA MET A 1 -25.18 30.09 43.92
C MET A 1 -25.34 30.05 42.41
N LYS A 2 -26.40 29.39 41.92
CA LYS A 2 -26.70 29.18 40.51
C LYS A 2 -27.45 30.41 39.97
N THR A 3 -27.03 30.95 38.85
CA THR A 3 -27.83 31.86 38.03
C THR A 3 -27.98 31.27 36.64
N VAL A 4 -29.12 30.60 36.47
CA VAL A 4 -29.67 30.17 35.18
C VAL A 4 -30.36 31.39 34.58
N VAL A 5 -29.95 31.80 33.39
CA VAL A 5 -30.68 32.81 32.59
C VAL A 5 -31.24 32.08 31.36
N LEU A 6 -32.53 31.79 31.43
CA LEU A 6 -33.39 31.45 30.29
C LEU A 6 -34.12 32.73 29.88
N ARG A 7 -34.14 33.06 28.58
CA ARG A 7 -35.11 33.97 27.93
C ARG A 7 -35.03 33.82 26.39
N PRO A 8 -36.06 34.24 25.61
CA PRO A 8 -36.91 33.32 24.85
C PRO A 8 -36.88 33.53 23.32
N VAL A 9 -37.59 32.63 22.64
CA VAL A 9 -37.95 32.59 21.21
C VAL A 9 -38.69 33.85 20.74
N ALA A 10 -38.32 34.39 19.58
CA ALA A 10 -39.25 35.07 18.66
C ALA A 10 -38.72 35.01 17.21
N ALA A 11 -39.56 34.45 16.33
CA ALA A 11 -39.39 34.44 14.89
C ALA A 11 -39.97 35.73 14.27
N LEU A 12 -39.34 36.24 13.21
CA LEU A 12 -39.89 37.14 12.17
C LEU A 12 -38.85 37.17 11.03
N ALA A 13 -39.08 36.42 9.95
CA ALA A 13 -39.81 36.81 8.74
C ALA A 13 -39.05 37.81 7.84
N LEU A 14 -38.64 37.29 6.68
CA LEU A 14 -38.76 37.88 5.34
C LEU A 14 -38.26 39.32 5.13
N SER A 15 -37.07 39.44 4.54
CA SER A 15 -36.80 40.46 3.54
C SER A 15 -35.93 39.89 2.41
N TRP A 16 -36.57 39.61 1.28
CA TRP A 16 -35.91 39.44 -0.03
C TRP A 16 -35.20 40.75 -0.41
N PRO A 17 -33.96 40.71 -0.92
CA PRO A 17 -33.55 41.66 -1.93
C PRO A 17 -33.91 41.10 -3.31
N VAL A 18 -34.75 41.88 -4.00
CA VAL A 18 -35.05 41.80 -5.43
C VAL A 18 -33.77 41.80 -6.24
N ALA A 19 -33.78 41.00 -7.31
CA ALA A 19 -32.70 40.74 -8.24
C ALA A 19 -32.01 42.02 -8.78
N VAL A 20 -30.68 42.03 -8.72
CA VAL A 20 -29.87 42.78 -9.68
C VAL A 20 -29.56 41.83 -10.82
N HIS A 21 -30.15 42.15 -11.97
CA HIS A 21 -29.92 41.50 -13.25
C HIS A 21 -28.52 41.90 -13.75
N ALA A 22 -27.51 41.06 -13.50
CA ALA A 22 -26.23 41.13 -14.18
C ALA A 22 -26.16 39.97 -15.18
N LYS A 23 -26.38 40.33 -16.44
CA LYS A 23 -26.14 39.49 -17.61
C LYS A 23 -24.65 39.21 -17.78
N ASP A 24 -24.38 38.00 -18.27
CA ASP A 24 -23.24 37.63 -19.12
C ASP A 24 -21.85 37.55 -18.46
N HIS A 25 -21.57 36.41 -17.83
CA HIS A 25 -20.70 35.37 -18.41
C HIS A 25 -20.59 34.23 -17.39
N GLU A 26 -21.24 33.10 -17.69
CA GLU A 26 -20.89 31.82 -17.07
C GLU A 26 -19.43 31.53 -17.42
N THR A 27 -18.50 31.93 -16.55
CA THR A 27 -17.22 31.25 -16.45
C THR A 27 -17.51 29.89 -15.85
N SER A 28 -17.96 28.96 -16.70
CA SER A 28 -17.96 27.54 -16.39
C SER A 28 -16.52 27.19 -16.03
N THR A 29 -16.23 27.11 -14.73
CA THR A 29 -14.92 26.73 -14.22
C THR A 29 -14.69 25.28 -14.64
N THR A 30 -14.07 25.13 -15.80
CA THR A 30 -13.71 23.86 -16.42
C THR A 30 -12.61 23.24 -15.58
N PHE A 31 -13.01 22.41 -14.61
CA PHE A 31 -12.12 21.72 -13.67
C PHE A 31 -11.05 20.85 -14.35
N LEU A 32 -11.20 20.55 -15.65
CA LEU A 32 -10.34 19.64 -16.43
C LEU A 32 -9.60 20.28 -17.61
N GLY A 33 -9.61 21.61 -17.76
CA GLY A 33 -8.88 22.30 -18.83
C GLY A 33 -9.25 21.80 -20.25
N PRO A 34 -8.32 21.81 -21.24
CA PRO A 34 -8.61 21.60 -22.67
C PRO A 34 -9.10 20.18 -23.06
N LEU A 35 -9.18 19.25 -22.10
CA LEU A 35 -9.67 17.89 -22.32
C LEU A 35 -11.21 17.78 -22.27
N THR A 36 -11.92 18.84 -21.87
CA THR A 36 -13.38 18.84 -21.76
C THR A 36 -14.10 18.86 -23.12
N LEU A 37 -13.58 19.61 -24.08
CA LEU A 37 -14.17 19.78 -25.43
C LEU A 37 -14.32 18.47 -26.23
N PRO A 38 -13.32 17.57 -26.32
CA PRO A 38 -13.49 16.31 -27.04
C PRO A 38 -14.46 15.35 -26.34
N LEU A 39 -14.51 15.35 -24.99
CA LEU A 39 -15.40 14.49 -24.22
C LEU A 39 -16.87 14.93 -24.34
N GLN A 40 -17.13 16.24 -24.37
CA GLN A 40 -18.47 16.81 -24.52
C GLN A 40 -19.07 16.52 -25.91
N ARG A 41 -18.24 16.43 -26.97
CA ARG A 41 -18.70 16.07 -28.32
C ARG A 41 -19.10 14.61 -28.46
N LEU A 42 -18.53 13.71 -27.65
CA LEU A 42 -18.82 12.26 -27.69
C LEU A 42 -20.10 11.88 -26.91
N LEU A 43 -20.51 12.71 -25.94
CA LEU A 43 -21.66 12.45 -25.07
C LEU A 43 -22.53 13.72 -24.92
N PRO A 44 -23.21 14.18 -25.99
CA PRO A 44 -24.10 15.33 -25.89
C PRO A 44 -25.30 15.01 -24.99
N GLY A 45 -25.52 15.82 -23.95
CA GLY A 45 -26.70 15.73 -23.06
C GLY A 45 -26.55 14.89 -21.80
N VAL A 46 -25.39 14.27 -21.55
CA VAL A 46 -25.09 13.62 -20.26
C VAL A 46 -24.36 14.62 -19.38
N GLU A 47 -24.90 14.93 -18.20
CA GLU A 47 -24.13 15.62 -17.16
C GLU A 47 -22.95 14.72 -16.76
N ILE A 48 -21.76 14.98 -17.32
CA ILE A 48 -20.56 14.13 -17.14
C ILE A 48 -20.09 14.15 -15.68
N LEU A 49 -20.39 15.23 -14.95
CA LEU A 49 -19.94 15.48 -13.58
C LEU A 49 -20.45 14.45 -12.54
N PRO A 50 -21.76 14.15 -12.44
CA PRO A 50 -22.26 13.12 -11.51
C PRO A 50 -21.72 11.72 -11.82
N TRP A 51 -21.51 11.38 -13.09
CA TRP A 51 -20.91 10.10 -13.48
C TRP A 51 -19.45 10.01 -13.05
N LEU A 52 -18.65 11.05 -13.28
CA LEU A 52 -17.27 11.12 -12.80
C LEU A 52 -17.19 11.03 -11.27
N ALA A 53 -18.07 11.76 -10.57
CA ALA A 53 -18.16 11.71 -9.11
C ALA A 53 -18.53 10.29 -8.61
N GLY A 54 -19.49 9.64 -9.25
CA GLY A 54 -19.87 8.26 -8.97
C GLY A 54 -18.72 7.27 -9.18
N CYS A 55 -18.02 7.36 -10.32
CA CYS A 55 -16.85 6.53 -10.61
C CYS A 55 -15.72 6.73 -9.59
N LEU A 56 -15.41 7.97 -9.24
CA LEU A 56 -14.39 8.28 -8.22
C LEU A 56 -14.78 7.75 -6.84
N ALA A 57 -16.05 7.87 -6.45
CA ALA A 57 -16.55 7.31 -5.20
C ALA A 57 -16.40 5.79 -5.15
N ILE A 58 -16.75 5.09 -6.24
CA ILE A 58 -16.58 3.64 -6.36
C ILE A 58 -15.10 3.26 -6.24
N ILE A 59 -14.21 3.93 -6.97
CA ILE A 59 -12.75 3.70 -6.89
C ILE A 59 -12.25 3.90 -5.45
N ALA A 60 -12.66 4.97 -4.79
CA ALA A 60 -12.27 5.26 -3.41
C ALA A 60 -12.72 4.16 -2.44
N VAL A 61 -13.97 3.70 -2.56
CA VAL A 61 -14.51 2.58 -1.76
C VAL A 61 -13.72 1.30 -2.01
N VAL A 62 -13.44 0.96 -3.28
CA VAL A 62 -12.66 -0.24 -3.63
C VAL A 62 -11.25 -0.17 -3.03
N LEU A 63 -10.56 0.97 -3.15
CA LEU A 63 -9.23 1.16 -2.56
C LEU A 63 -9.26 1.06 -1.03
N LEU A 64 -10.29 1.59 -0.38
CA LEU A 64 -10.48 1.49 1.07
C LEU A 64 -10.68 0.04 1.52
N LEU A 65 -11.51 -0.73 0.79
CA LEU A 65 -11.72 -2.15 1.06
C LEU A 65 -10.44 -2.96 0.89
N ILE A 66 -9.69 -2.73 -0.20
CA ILE A 66 -8.38 -3.34 -0.42
C ILE A 66 -7.42 -3.00 0.73
N HIS A 67 -7.37 -1.72 1.14
CA HIS A 67 -6.52 -1.28 2.24
C HIS A 67 -6.88 -1.97 3.56
N ARG A 68 -8.17 -2.03 3.91
CA ARG A 68 -8.64 -2.71 5.13
C ARG A 68 -8.34 -4.21 5.10
N ALA A 69 -8.58 -4.87 3.97
CA ALA A 69 -8.26 -6.28 3.80
C ALA A 69 -6.75 -6.54 4.02
N ARG A 70 -5.88 -5.68 3.50
CA ARG A 70 -4.42 -5.78 3.70
C ARG A 70 -4.02 -5.59 5.16
N LEU A 71 -4.62 -4.62 5.85
CA LEU A 71 -4.37 -4.42 7.29
C LEU A 71 -4.81 -5.63 8.11
N ALA A 72 -5.99 -6.20 7.81
CA ALA A 72 -6.48 -7.40 8.48
C ALA A 72 -5.55 -8.59 8.25
N ARG A 73 -5.12 -8.82 6.99
CA ARG A 73 -4.14 -9.88 6.67
C ARG A 73 -2.84 -9.69 7.42
N ARG A 74 -2.32 -8.46 7.51
CA ARG A 74 -1.11 -8.21 8.32
C ARG A 74 -1.34 -8.58 9.78
N LYS A 75 -2.45 -8.14 10.40
CA LYS A 75 -2.72 -8.45 11.81
C LYS A 75 -2.70 -9.96 12.06
N VAL A 76 -3.27 -10.74 11.14
CA VAL A 76 -3.23 -12.20 11.20
C VAL A 76 -1.79 -12.72 11.09
N ARG A 77 -0.99 -12.22 10.13
CA ARG A 77 0.43 -12.64 9.98
C ARG A 77 1.29 -12.27 11.19
N VAL A 78 1.07 -11.09 11.78
CA VAL A 78 1.70 -10.66 13.04
C VAL A 78 1.34 -11.62 14.16
N GLY A 79 0.06 -11.98 14.29
CA GLY A 79 -0.41 -12.96 15.27
C GLY A 79 0.21 -14.34 15.09
N ILE A 80 0.29 -14.85 13.86
CA ILE A 80 0.93 -16.14 13.55
C ILE A 80 2.43 -16.10 13.85
N ALA A 81 3.09 -14.99 13.51
CA ALA A 81 4.52 -14.84 13.75
C ALA A 81 4.86 -14.72 15.25
N GLY A 82 3.89 -14.37 16.11
CA GLY A 82 4.14 -14.11 17.53
C GLY A 82 5.08 -12.91 17.77
N LEU A 83 5.36 -12.12 16.74
CA LEU A 83 6.27 -10.98 16.80
C LEU A 83 5.48 -9.67 16.90
N SER A 84 6.03 -8.68 17.60
CA SER A 84 5.52 -7.32 17.51
C SER A 84 5.72 -6.75 16.09
N ASN A 85 4.90 -5.78 15.71
CA ASN A 85 5.01 -5.12 14.40
C ASN A 85 6.24 -4.19 14.34
N GLY A 86 7.43 -4.79 14.29
CA GLY A 86 8.74 -4.12 14.29
C GLY A 86 9.71 -4.71 13.26
N PRO A 87 11.01 -4.40 13.37
CA PRO A 87 12.04 -4.81 12.39
C PRO A 87 12.08 -6.32 12.16
N ARG A 88 12.08 -7.10 13.25
CA ARG A 88 12.10 -8.58 13.22
C ARG A 88 10.94 -9.17 12.41
N PHE A 89 9.71 -8.71 12.68
CA PHE A 89 8.54 -9.12 11.92
C PHE A 89 8.66 -8.77 10.44
N ARG A 90 9.17 -7.58 10.10
CA ARG A 90 9.29 -7.12 8.71
C ARG A 90 10.32 -7.92 7.91
N VAL A 91 11.40 -8.37 8.54
CA VAL A 91 12.35 -9.32 7.93
C VAL A 91 11.64 -10.62 7.56
N VAL A 92 10.92 -11.21 8.52
CA VAL A 92 10.16 -12.46 8.32
C VAL A 92 9.08 -12.29 7.26
N ASP A 93 8.31 -11.20 7.29
CA ASP A 93 7.22 -10.94 6.34
C ASP A 93 7.77 -10.75 4.91
N ALA A 94 8.89 -10.05 4.74
CA ALA A 94 9.53 -9.89 3.43
C ALA A 94 10.04 -11.23 2.86
N MET A 95 10.66 -12.07 3.69
CA MET A 95 11.06 -13.42 3.28
C MET A 95 9.86 -14.30 2.92
N ALA A 96 8.76 -14.21 3.67
CA ALA A 96 7.53 -14.95 3.37
C ALA A 96 6.93 -14.59 1.99
N HIS A 97 7.16 -13.36 1.50
CA HIS A 97 6.84 -12.99 0.11
C HIS A 97 7.80 -13.65 -0.90
N ALA A 98 9.08 -13.79 -0.56
CA ALA A 98 10.14 -14.34 -1.43
C ALA A 98 10.05 -15.87 -1.62
N VAL A 99 9.45 -16.57 -0.67
CA VAL A 99 9.26 -18.03 -0.70
C VAL A 99 8.35 -18.48 -1.86
N TRP A 100 7.51 -17.58 -2.40
CA TRP A 100 6.64 -17.88 -3.53
C TRP A 100 7.40 -17.96 -4.85
N LYS A 101 7.10 -19.01 -5.63
CA LYS A 101 7.59 -19.18 -7.00
C LYS A 101 6.45 -19.69 -7.89
N GLY A 102 6.04 -18.89 -8.86
CA GLY A 102 4.90 -19.22 -9.73
C GLY A 102 3.60 -19.36 -8.94
N ARG A 103 3.02 -20.57 -8.93
CA ARG A 103 1.73 -20.87 -8.27
C ARG A 103 1.86 -21.52 -6.89
N GLY A 104 3.07 -21.73 -6.38
CA GLY A 104 3.30 -22.46 -5.13
C GLY A 104 4.44 -21.89 -4.27
N ILE A 105 4.58 -22.50 -3.10
CA ILE A 105 5.68 -22.26 -2.17
C ILE A 105 6.88 -23.10 -2.61
N ASN A 106 8.03 -22.46 -2.77
CA ASN A 106 9.29 -23.16 -2.99
C ASN A 106 9.83 -23.66 -1.64
N GLU A 107 9.94 -24.98 -1.49
CA GLU A 107 10.36 -25.62 -0.24
C GLU A 107 11.82 -25.32 0.15
N GLN A 108 12.72 -25.13 -0.82
CA GLN A 108 14.11 -24.75 -0.55
C GLN A 108 14.18 -23.31 -0.01
N ARG A 109 13.46 -22.38 -0.65
CA ARG A 109 13.33 -21.00 -0.18
C ARG A 109 12.69 -20.94 1.21
N LEU A 110 11.69 -21.77 1.47
CA LEU A 110 11.02 -21.86 2.77
C LEU A 110 11.99 -22.33 3.86
N SER A 111 12.79 -23.37 3.60
CA SER A 111 13.81 -23.84 4.54
C SER A 111 14.86 -22.77 4.83
N ARG A 112 15.34 -22.05 3.81
CA ARG A 112 16.28 -20.95 4.01
C ARG A 112 15.68 -19.78 4.80
N ALA A 113 14.44 -19.42 4.50
CA ALA A 113 13.72 -18.39 5.25
C ALA A 113 13.54 -18.76 6.72
N LEU A 114 13.36 -20.06 7.02
CA LEU A 114 13.26 -20.59 8.38
C LEU A 114 14.55 -20.43 9.17
N GLU A 115 15.69 -20.79 8.58
CA GLU A 115 17.01 -20.58 9.19
C GLU A 115 17.22 -19.10 9.55
N ILE A 116 17.07 -18.21 8.57
CA ILE A 116 17.25 -16.77 8.77
C ILE A 116 16.27 -16.23 9.81
N ALA A 117 15.01 -16.70 9.81
CA ALA A 117 14.01 -16.27 10.78
C ALA A 117 14.42 -16.66 12.20
N ARG A 118 14.84 -17.91 12.43
CA ARG A 118 15.33 -18.37 13.74
C ARG A 118 16.52 -17.53 14.21
N ASP A 119 17.52 -17.36 13.34
CA ASP A 119 18.74 -16.61 13.65
C ASP A 119 18.46 -15.12 13.97
N THR A 120 17.54 -14.50 13.24
CA THR A 120 17.27 -13.05 13.38
C THR A 120 16.32 -12.73 14.53
N THR A 121 15.46 -13.68 14.90
CA THR A 121 14.37 -13.43 15.86
C THR A 121 14.57 -14.09 17.21
N ASP A 122 15.46 -15.08 17.28
CA ASP A 122 15.67 -15.96 18.44
C ASP A 122 14.40 -16.72 18.85
N MET A 123 13.50 -16.96 17.88
CA MET A 123 12.28 -17.73 18.09
C MET A 123 12.40 -19.10 17.44
N ASP A 124 11.85 -20.13 18.09
CA ASP A 124 11.73 -21.47 17.49
C ASP A 124 10.54 -21.52 16.51
N PHE A 125 10.70 -20.86 15.36
CA PHE A 125 9.75 -21.01 14.28
C PHE A 125 9.72 -22.46 13.80
N SER A 126 8.53 -23.00 13.53
CA SER A 126 8.39 -24.21 12.74
C SER A 126 8.28 -23.86 11.27
N LYS A 127 8.54 -24.84 10.40
CA LYS A 127 8.34 -24.70 8.96
C LYS A 127 6.88 -24.37 8.62
N ASP A 128 5.93 -24.91 9.39
CA ASP A 128 4.50 -24.66 9.21
C ASP A 128 4.10 -23.23 9.58
N HIS A 129 4.72 -22.62 10.61
CA HIS A 129 4.48 -21.20 10.92
C HIS A 129 4.82 -20.30 9.72
N LEU A 130 6.00 -20.47 9.14
CA LEU A 130 6.43 -19.68 7.98
C LEU A 130 5.61 -19.98 6.72
N ARG A 131 5.23 -21.23 6.50
CA ARG A 131 4.31 -21.62 5.42
C ARG A 131 2.96 -20.91 5.57
N GLU A 132 2.42 -20.87 6.78
CA GLU A 132 1.13 -20.26 7.10
C GLU A 132 1.14 -18.73 6.93
N ILE A 133 2.26 -18.08 7.28
CA ILE A 133 2.52 -16.66 6.99
C ILE A 133 2.58 -16.45 5.47
N ALA A 134 3.36 -17.27 4.75
CA ALA A 134 3.51 -17.19 3.30
C ALA A 134 2.19 -17.42 2.54
N LEU A 135 1.30 -18.27 3.04
CA LEU A 135 -0.04 -18.46 2.45
C LEU A 135 -0.90 -17.19 2.52
N ARG A 136 -0.63 -16.30 3.49
CA ARG A 136 -1.36 -15.05 3.75
C ARG A 136 -0.68 -13.79 3.23
N THR A 137 0.47 -13.92 2.58
CA THR A 137 1.14 -12.78 1.93
C THR A 137 0.35 -12.31 0.70
N ASP A 138 0.53 -11.05 0.33
CA ASP A 138 -0.11 -10.51 -0.87
C ASP A 138 0.51 -11.15 -2.12
N ARG A 139 -0.33 -11.72 -2.99
CA ARG A 139 0.07 -12.37 -4.25
C ARG A 139 0.43 -11.36 -5.33
N ILE A 140 -0.26 -10.22 -5.35
CA ILE A 140 -0.01 -9.15 -6.31
C ILE A 140 0.95 -8.16 -5.67
N ILE A 141 2.16 -8.11 -6.19
CA ILE A 141 3.29 -7.40 -5.58
C ILE A 141 3.49 -6.05 -6.27
N PHE A 142 3.27 -4.96 -5.53
CA PHE A 142 3.55 -3.59 -5.97
C PHE A 142 4.47 -2.88 -4.98
N PRO A 143 5.22 -1.83 -5.39
CA PRO A 143 6.13 -1.13 -4.48
C PRO A 143 5.40 -0.56 -3.25
N SER A 144 4.16 -0.10 -3.42
CA SER A 144 3.29 0.37 -2.34
C SER A 144 3.04 -0.67 -1.26
N ASN A 145 3.11 -1.96 -1.59
CA ASN A 145 2.87 -3.05 -0.64
C ASN A 145 3.98 -3.17 0.39
N PHE A 146 5.19 -2.66 0.14
CA PHE A 146 6.30 -2.69 1.09
C PHE A 146 6.56 -1.32 1.73
N ARG A 147 5.84 -0.27 1.32
CA ARG A 147 6.05 1.10 1.84
C ARG A 147 5.92 1.17 3.37
N TRP A 148 4.98 0.46 3.95
CA TRP A 148 4.78 0.38 5.40
C TRP A 148 5.96 -0.28 6.13
N MET A 149 6.75 -1.14 5.45
CA MET A 149 7.90 -1.80 6.08
C MET A 149 9.03 -0.80 6.31
N ARG A 150 9.00 0.38 5.68
CA ARG A 150 9.98 1.44 5.88
C ARG A 150 9.75 2.23 7.17
N ASP A 151 8.51 2.35 7.62
CA ASP A 151 8.13 3.35 8.62
C ASP A 151 8.77 3.04 9.99
N GLY A 152 9.61 3.94 10.50
CA GLY A 152 10.33 3.75 11.76
C GLY A 152 11.58 2.86 11.68
N LEU A 153 12.08 2.52 10.48
CA LEU A 153 13.35 1.81 10.31
C LEU A 153 14.49 2.75 9.91
N THR A 154 15.65 2.50 10.49
CA THR A 154 16.94 3.05 10.06
C THR A 154 17.33 2.48 8.68
N GLN A 155 18.30 3.12 8.04
CA GLN A 155 18.84 2.61 6.77
C GLN A 155 19.44 1.19 6.89
N PRO A 156 20.28 0.88 7.90
CA PRO A 156 20.83 -0.47 8.07
C PRO A 156 19.75 -1.54 8.23
N GLU A 157 18.69 -1.28 9.00
CA GLU A 157 17.59 -2.25 9.18
C GLU A 157 16.85 -2.54 7.88
N ARG A 158 16.68 -1.53 7.02
CA ARG A 158 16.09 -1.72 5.69
C ARG A 158 16.98 -2.56 4.78
N MET A 159 18.30 -2.40 4.89
CA MET A 159 19.26 -3.26 4.19
C MET A 159 19.23 -4.70 4.70
N VAL A 160 19.05 -4.92 6.01
CA VAL A 160 18.88 -6.28 6.56
C VAL A 160 17.67 -6.96 5.95
N ILE A 161 16.51 -6.31 5.92
CA ILE A 161 15.30 -6.86 5.28
C ILE A 161 15.56 -7.23 3.82
N PHE A 162 16.22 -6.33 3.07
CA PHE A 162 16.55 -6.56 1.67
C PHE A 162 17.51 -7.74 1.48
N ASN A 163 18.58 -7.81 2.27
CA ASN A 163 19.60 -8.85 2.17
C ASN A 163 19.07 -10.22 2.58
N SER A 164 18.27 -10.31 3.64
CA SER A 164 17.59 -11.55 4.03
C SER A 164 16.68 -12.05 2.90
N THR A 165 15.91 -11.13 2.29
CA THR A 165 15.05 -11.44 1.15
C THR A 165 15.85 -11.94 -0.06
N LEU A 166 16.96 -11.26 -0.40
CA LEU A 166 17.86 -11.68 -1.47
C LEU A 166 18.47 -13.06 -1.20
N SER A 167 18.90 -13.34 0.03
CA SER A 167 19.46 -14.65 0.41
C SER A 167 18.46 -15.78 0.19
N VAL A 168 17.19 -15.56 0.52
CA VAL A 168 16.12 -16.55 0.25
C VAL A 168 15.98 -16.79 -1.26
N LEU A 169 15.96 -15.74 -2.08
CA LEU A 169 15.79 -15.88 -3.54
C LEU A 169 16.97 -16.56 -4.24
N LEU A 170 18.18 -16.45 -3.70
CA LEU A 170 19.37 -17.10 -4.27
C LEU A 170 19.47 -18.59 -3.97
N THR A 171 18.62 -19.11 -3.08
CA THR A 171 18.69 -20.51 -2.61
C THR A 171 18.42 -21.51 -3.73
N ASP A 172 17.53 -21.18 -4.67
CA ASP A 172 17.17 -22.06 -5.77
C ASP A 172 17.92 -21.75 -7.08
N GLY A 173 19.05 -21.03 -6.98
CA GLY A 173 19.97 -20.76 -8.09
C GLY A 173 20.07 -19.29 -8.50
N PRO A 174 20.54 -19.00 -9.73
CA PRO A 174 20.65 -17.64 -10.23
C PRO A 174 19.31 -16.91 -10.28
N LEU A 175 19.32 -15.60 -10.00
CA LEU A 175 18.11 -14.78 -9.98
C LEU A 175 17.43 -14.72 -11.35
N THR A 176 16.17 -15.11 -11.38
CA THR A 176 15.31 -14.99 -12.57
C THR A 176 14.86 -13.54 -12.79
N ARG A 177 14.35 -13.23 -13.99
CA ARG A 177 13.77 -11.91 -14.30
C ARG A 177 12.65 -11.52 -13.31
N SER A 178 11.83 -12.49 -12.90
CA SER A 178 10.78 -12.28 -11.88
C SER A 178 11.36 -11.96 -10.51
N ASP A 179 12.40 -12.66 -10.07
CA ASP A 179 13.03 -12.41 -8.77
C ASP A 179 13.67 -11.01 -8.73
N ARG A 180 14.32 -10.58 -9.82
CA ARG A 180 14.87 -9.23 -9.95
C ARG A 180 13.79 -8.15 -9.92
N SER A 181 12.67 -8.37 -10.62
CA SER A 181 11.52 -7.46 -10.57
C SER A 181 10.94 -7.34 -9.15
N PHE A 182 10.84 -8.48 -8.44
CA PHE A 182 10.44 -8.52 -7.05
C PHE A 182 11.42 -7.75 -6.14
N LEU A 183 12.73 -7.97 -6.28
CA LEU A 183 13.76 -7.23 -5.52
C LEU A 183 13.71 -5.72 -5.78
N ARG A 184 13.53 -5.27 -7.03
CA ARG A 184 13.31 -3.84 -7.34
C ARG A 184 12.09 -3.30 -6.61
N THR A 185 11.03 -4.10 -6.54
CA THR A 185 9.78 -3.72 -5.88
C THR A 185 9.97 -3.58 -4.37
N VAL A 186 10.67 -4.53 -3.74
CA VAL A 186 11.04 -4.50 -2.32
C VAL A 186 11.95 -3.31 -2.04
N ALA A 187 13.02 -3.11 -2.82
CA ALA A 187 13.95 -1.98 -2.68
C ALA A 187 13.24 -0.62 -2.75
N ARG A 188 12.36 -0.44 -3.74
CA ARG A 188 11.55 0.79 -3.88
C ARG A 188 10.61 1.00 -2.71
N GLY A 189 9.94 -0.06 -2.23
CA GLY A 189 9.03 0.06 -1.10
C GLY A 189 9.76 0.32 0.22
N LEU A 190 10.95 -0.25 0.42
CA LEU A 190 11.83 0.10 1.53
C LEU A 190 12.45 1.49 1.37
N GLY A 191 12.41 2.08 0.17
CA GLY A 191 13.02 3.37 -0.12
C GLY A 191 14.55 3.33 -0.06
N LEU A 192 15.14 2.24 -0.54
CA LEU A 192 16.57 2.09 -0.78
C LEU A 192 16.94 2.77 -2.09
N LYS A 193 18.01 3.57 -2.07
CA LYS A 193 18.52 4.28 -3.26
C LYS A 193 19.64 3.47 -3.93
N ASP A 194 19.95 3.78 -5.17
CA ASP A 194 21.01 3.10 -5.93
C ASP A 194 22.36 3.14 -5.21
N LYS A 195 22.64 4.25 -4.51
CA LYS A 195 23.87 4.40 -3.70
C LYS A 195 23.99 3.35 -2.59
N ASP A 196 22.86 2.88 -2.05
CA ASP A 196 22.77 1.90 -0.97
C ASP A 196 22.90 0.47 -1.51
N LEU A 197 22.50 0.29 -2.77
CA LEU A 197 22.55 -0.97 -3.49
C LEU A 197 23.81 -1.12 -4.35
N ARG A 198 24.80 -0.21 -4.31
CA ARG A 198 25.93 -0.20 -5.28
C ARG A 198 26.58 -1.57 -5.50
N HIS A 199 26.85 -2.32 -4.44
CA HIS A 199 27.44 -3.66 -4.54
C HIS A 199 26.47 -4.72 -5.05
N LEU A 200 25.15 -4.50 -4.93
CA LEU A 200 24.08 -5.43 -5.30
C LEU A 200 23.35 -5.00 -6.59
N ALA A 201 23.63 -3.82 -7.12
CA ALA A 201 22.92 -3.23 -8.24
C ALA A 201 23.06 -4.07 -9.50
N HIS A 202 24.23 -4.70 -9.70
CA HIS A 202 24.49 -5.60 -10.82
C HIS A 202 23.56 -6.84 -10.81
N LEU A 203 23.13 -7.30 -9.64
CA LEU A 203 22.20 -8.44 -9.50
C LEU A 203 20.75 -8.05 -9.84
N ILE A 204 20.43 -6.76 -9.81
CA ILE A 204 19.05 -6.24 -9.92
C ILE A 204 18.79 -5.56 -11.28
N ALA A 205 19.84 -4.98 -11.88
CA ALA A 205 19.77 -4.11 -13.06
C ALA A 205 19.66 -4.84 -14.41
N THR A 206 20.08 -6.10 -14.49
CA THR A 206 19.94 -6.95 -15.69
C THR A 206 18.59 -7.65 -15.73
#